data_AF-B7T3L6-F1
#
_entry.id   AF-B7T3L6-F1
#
_cell.length_a   1.000
_cell.length_b   1.000
_cell.length_c   1.000
_cell.angle_alpha   90.00
_cell.angle_beta   90.00
_cell.angle_gamma   90.00
#
_symmetry.space_group_name_H-M   'P 1'
#
loop_
_entity.id
_entity.type
_entity.pdbx_description
1 polymer ?
#
loop_
_entity_poly.entity_id
_entity_poly.type
_entity_poly.pdbx_seq_one_letter_code
_entity_poly.pdbx_strand_id
1 'polypeptide(L)' 'MKVYTEVSAVGEYISMSANKVRRVIDQIRERSYEERLMILDLMPYRACYPI' A
#
# COMPACT_ATOMS: atom_id res chain seq x y z
N MET A 1 -16.93 -22.53 -2.80
CA MET A 1 -17.11 -21.09 -2.50
C MET A 1 -15.93 -20.69 -1.62
N LYS A 2 -14.97 -19.90 -2.14
CA LYS A 2 -13.84 -19.44 -1.30
C LYS A 2 -14.37 -18.36 -0.36
N VAL A 3 -14.29 -18.59 0.95
CA VAL A 3 -14.58 -17.58 1.96
C VAL A 3 -13.35 -16.69 2.05
N TYR A 4 -13.45 -15.46 1.56
CA TYR A 4 -12.38 -14.48 1.71
C TYR A 4 -12.45 -13.92 3.12
N THR A 5 -11.40 -14.12 3.91
CA THR A 5 -11.25 -13.42 5.18
C THR A 5 -10.84 -11.99 4.86
N GLU A 6 -11.80 -11.07 4.95
CA GLU A 6 -11.51 -9.65 4.84
C GLU A 6 -10.87 -9.16 6.14
N VAL A 7 -9.70 -8.56 6.02
CA VAL A 7 -8.97 -7.94 7.14
C VAL A 7 -8.84 -6.45 6.84
N SER A 8 -9.10 -5.60 7.84
CA SER A 8 -8.93 -4.15 7.72
C SER A 8 -7.90 -3.65 8.74
N ALA A 9 -7.10 -2.68 8.31
CA ALA A 9 -6.14 -1.97 9.13
C ALA A 9 -6.21 -0.47 8.77
N VAL A 10 -6.05 0.40 9.76
CA VAL A 10 -6.12 1.86 9.60
C VAL A 10 -4.86 2.48 10.19
N GLY A 11 -4.17 3.31 9.39
CA GLY A 11 -3.03 4.12 9.82
C GLY A 11 -3.41 5.60 9.85
N GLU A 12 -3.42 6.19 11.04
CA GLU A 12 -3.71 7.62 11.25
C GLU A 12 -2.43 8.44 11.45
N TYR A 13 -2.52 9.77 11.30
CA TYR A 13 -1.43 10.72 11.55
C TYR A 13 -0.14 10.48 10.74
N ILE A 14 -0.26 9.92 9.54
CA ILE A 14 0.88 9.76 8.63
C ILE A 14 1.37 11.15 8.19
N SER A 15 2.63 11.48 8.49
CA SER A 15 3.27 12.76 8.14
C SER A 15 3.62 12.85 6.64
N MET A 16 2.64 12.60 5.76
CA MET A 16 2.76 12.70 4.31
C MET A 16 1.52 13.31 3.69
N SER A 17 1.70 14.01 2.57
CA SER A 17 0.56 14.55 1.83
C SER A 17 -0.22 13.43 1.14
N ALA A 18 -1.55 13.59 1.06
CA ALA A 18 -2.44 12.60 0.45
C ALA A 18 -2.02 12.26 -0.99
N ASN A 19 -1.54 13.23 -1.77
CA ASN A 19 -1.09 12.99 -3.15
C ASN A 19 0.15 12.09 -3.25
N LYS A 20 1.05 12.12 -2.25
CA LYS A 20 2.22 11.22 -2.21
C LYS A 20 1.80 9.79 -1.89
N VAL A 21 0.87 9.64 -0.95
CA VAL A 21 0.33 8.33 -0.54
C VAL A 21 -0.48 7.70 -1.68
N ARG A 22 -1.37 8.48 -2.33
CA ARG A 22 -2.17 8.01 -3.48
C ARG A 22 -1.32 7.41 -4.59
N ARG A 23 -0.20 8.06 -4.93
CA ARG A 23 0.72 7.53 -5.96
C ARG A 23 1.20 6.11 -5.66
N VAL A 24 1.46 5.76 -4.40
CA VAL A 24 1.87 4.39 -4.03
C VAL A 24 0.67 3.46 -4.03
N ILE A 25 -0.45 3.87 -3.42
CA ILE A 25 -1.70 3.08 -3.37
C ILE A 25 -2.17 2.69 -4.76
N ASP A 26 -2.13 3.61 -5.72
CA ASP A 26 -2.58 3.37 -7.09
C ASP A 26 -1.70 2.34 -7.82
N GLN A 27 -0.43 2.17 -7.43
CA GLN A 27 0.46 1.15 -8.01
C GLN A 27 0.24 -0.24 -7.41
N ILE A 28 -0.09 -0.31 -6.12
CA ILE A 28 -0.29 -1.59 -5.42
C ILE A 28 -1.73 -2.09 -5.51
N ARG A 29 -2.70 -1.23 -5.85
CA ARG A 29 -4.10 -1.62 -6.05
C ARG A 29 -4.20 -2.76 -7.09
N GLU A 30 -5.06 -3.73 -6.83
CA GLU A 30 -5.30 -4.92 -7.69
C GLU A 30 -4.11 -5.87 -7.91
N ARG A 31 -2.95 -5.62 -7.29
CA ARG A 31 -1.82 -6.55 -7.29
C ARG A 31 -1.96 -7.65 -6.25
N SER A 32 -1.30 -8.79 -6.47
CA SER A 32 -1.13 -9.83 -5.46
C SER A 32 -0.29 -9.31 -4.28
N TYR A 33 -0.41 -9.93 -3.10
CA TYR A 33 0.32 -9.50 -1.91
C TYR A 33 1.85 -9.48 -2.14
N GLU A 34 2.38 -10.51 -2.81
CA GLU A 34 3.81 -10.62 -3.13
C GLU A 34 4.28 -9.51 -4.07
N GLU A 35 3.52 -9.21 -5.13
CA GLU A 35 3.81 -8.10 -6.03
C GLU A 35 3.78 -6.75 -5.29
N ARG A 36 2.84 -6.54 -4.36
CA ARG A 36 2.78 -5.30 -3.56
C ARG A 36 4.04 -5.12 -2.73
N LEU A 37 4.51 -6.17 -2.06
CA LEU A 37 5.74 -6.13 -1.26
C LEU A 37 6.94 -5.79 -2.13
N MET A 38 7.11 -6.47 -3.27
CA MET A 38 8.20 -6.18 -4.20
C MET A 38 8.16 -4.74 -4.71
N ILE A 39 6.97 -4.23 -5.05
CA ILE A 39 6.78 -2.86 -5.52
C ILE A 39 7.16 -1.84 -4.42
N LEU A 40 6.74 -2.08 -3.18
CA LEU A 40 7.04 -1.19 -2.05
C LEU A 40 8.55 -1.16 -1.76
N ASP A 41 9.23 -2.31 -1.81
CA ASP A 41 10.67 -2.43 -1.55
C ASP A 41 11.54 -1.76 -2.63
N LEU A 42 11.06 -1.72 -3.87
CA LEU A 42 11.84 -1.23 -5.02
C LEU A 42 11.55 0.24 -5.39
N MET A 43 10.45 0.82 -4.93
CA MET A 43 10.07 2.18 -5.30
C MET A 43 10.90 3.24 -4.55
N PRO A 44 11.38 4.31 -5.24
CA PRO A 44 12.21 5.35 -4.63
C PRO A 44 11.41 6.39 -3.84
N TYR A 45 10.21 6.04 -3.36
CA TYR A 45 9.33 6.95 -2.65
C TYR A 45 9.38 6.70 -1.14
N ARG A 46 9.56 7.77 -0.35
CA ARG A 46 9.43 7.70 1.12
C ARG A 46 8.03 7.25 1.58
N ALA A 47 7.04 7.34 0.71
CA ALA A 47 5.67 6.90 0.99
C ALA A 47 5.52 5.37 1.06
N CYS A 48 6.50 4.61 0.59
CA CYS A 48 6.47 3.14 0.70
C CYS A 48 6.75 2.64 2.12
N TYR A 49 7.37 3.44 2.99
CA TYR A 49 7.71 3.01 4.35
C TYR A 49 6.52 2.97 5.32
N PRO A 50 5.61 3.96 5.33
CA PRO A 50 4.42 3.92 6.21
C PRO A 50 3.21 3.17 5.63
N ILE A 51 3.30 2.59 4.43
CA ILE A 51 2.23 1.85 3.74
C ILE A 51 2.52 0.36 3.84
#